data_AF-A0A7J9BPU4-F1
#
_entry.id   AF-A0A7J9BPU4-F1
#
_cell.length_a   1.000
_cell.length_b   1.000
_cell.length_c   1.000
_cell.angle_alpha   90.00
_cell.angle_beta   90.00
_cell.angle_gamma   90.00
#
_symmetry.space_group_name_H-M   'P 1'
#
loop_
_entity.id
_entity.type
_entity.pdbx_description
1 polymer ?
#
loop_
_entity_poly.entity_id
_entity_poly.type
_entity_poly.pdbx_seq_one_letter_code
_entity_poly.pdbx_strand_id
1 'polypeptide(L)' 'MTATAGIIIRNHEGLVMRACTYPLGRNGDPTTLEAKACLQAIIFGEEMGFRDLIAE' A
#
# COMPACT_ATOMS: atom_id res chain seq x y z
N MET A 1 15.15 8.74 -10.57
CA MET A 1 14.76 7.44 -10.00
C MET A 1 13.26 7.46 -9.77
N THR A 2 12.52 6.44 -10.18
CA THR A 2 11.08 6.29 -9.85
C THR A 2 10.97 5.60 -8.50
N ALA A 3 10.08 6.09 -7.63
CA ALA A 3 9.77 5.44 -6.37
C ALA A 3 8.78 4.29 -6.61
N THR A 4 8.89 3.23 -5.81
CA THR A 4 8.01 2.07 -5.85
C THR A 4 7.50 1.80 -4.45
N ALA A 5 6.20 1.63 -4.29
CA ALA A 5 5.59 1.14 -3.06
C ALA A 5 5.52 -0.39 -3.11
N GLY A 6 5.91 -1.05 -2.03
CA GLY A 6 5.58 -2.44 -1.76
C GLY A 6 4.40 -2.49 -0.80
N ILE A 7 3.37 -3.27 -1.12
CA ILE A 7 2.17 -3.40 -0.30
C ILE A 7 2.01 -4.88 0.06
N ILE A 8 1.80 -5.15 1.34
CA ILE A 8 1.53 -6.48 1.88
C ILE A 8 0.23 -6.39 2.66
N ILE A 9 -0.75 -7.22 2.29
CA ILE A 9 -2.01 -7.32 3.02
C ILE A 9 -2.01 -8.62 3.80
N ARG A 10 -2.33 -8.49 5.09
CA ARG A 10 -2.37 -9.59 6.04
C ARG A 10 -3.78 -9.71 6.62
N ASN A 11 -4.18 -10.93 6.97
CA ASN A 11 -5.40 -11.13 7.75
C ASN A 11 -5.18 -10.73 9.22
N HIS A 12 -6.24 -10.82 10.03
CA HIS A 12 -6.19 -10.52 11.47
C HIS A 12 -5.27 -11.44 12.28
N GLU A 13 -4.85 -12.59 11.73
CA GLU A 13 -3.87 -13.51 12.32
C GLU A 13 -2.43 -13.17 11.90
N GLY A 14 -2.24 -12.13 11.08
CA GLY A 14 -0.94 -11.70 10.56
C GLY A 14 -0.44 -12.50 9.35
N LEU A 15 -1.25 -13.43 8.82
CA LEU A 15 -0.93 -14.24 7.64
C LEU A 15 -1.07 -13.40 6.37
N VAL A 16 -0.09 -13.47 5.47
CA VAL A 16 -0.11 -12.75 4.20
C VAL A 16 -1.20 -13.31 3.30
N MET A 17 -2.15 -12.46 2.94
CA MET A 17 -3.20 -12.77 1.96
C MET A 17 -2.80 -12.34 0.54
N ARG A 18 -2.05 -11.23 0.41
CA ARG A 18 -1.60 -10.71 -0.88
C ARG A 18 -0.39 -9.80 -0.74
N ALA A 19 0.39 -9.70 -1.81
CA ALA A 19 1.47 -8.73 -1.92
C ALA A 19 1.54 -8.20 -3.36
N CYS A 20 1.85 -6.92 -3.52
CA CYS A 20 2.01 -6.28 -4.82
C CYS A 20 2.94 -5.07 -4.73
N THR A 21 3.35 -4.56 -5.90
CA THR A 21 4.18 -3.37 -6.01
C THR A 21 3.55 -2.36 -6.95
N TYR A 22 3.58 -1.08 -6.59
CA TYR A 22 3.06 0.01 -7.42
C TYR A 22 4.13 1.06 -7.70
N PRO A 23 4.27 1.53 -8.95
CA PRO A 23 5.10 2.70 -9.24
C PRO A 23 4.42 3.96 -8.69
N LEU A 24 5.10 4.72 -7.84
CA LEU A 24 4.59 5.99 -7.28
C LEU A 24 5.00 7.23 -8.10
N GLY A 25 5.73 7.03 -9.20
CA GLY A 25 6.21 8.09 -10.08
C GLY A 25 7.58 8.65 -9.72
N ARG A 26 7.98 9.75 -10.37
CA ARG A 26 9.23 10.47 -10.09
C ARG A 26 8.94 11.69 -9.21
N ASN A 27 9.78 11.88 -8.21
CA ASN A 27 9.89 13.08 -7.37
C ASN A 27 8.74 13.26 -6.37
N GLY A 28 9.12 13.13 -5.10
CA GLY A 28 8.39 13.48 -3.90
C GLY A 28 9.40 13.39 -2.77
N ASP A 29 9.30 14.24 -1.76
CA ASP A 29 10.04 14.02 -0.53
C ASP A 29 9.60 12.67 0.10
N PRO A 30 10.44 12.06 0.96
CA PRO A 30 10.13 10.76 1.55
C PRO A 30 8.75 10.70 2.22
N THR A 31 8.33 11.77 2.90
CA THR A 31 7.03 11.84 3.59
C THR A 31 5.87 11.80 2.59
N THR A 32 5.97 12.55 1.48
CA THR A 32 4.97 12.49 0.40
C THR A 32 4.91 11.10 -0.25
N LEU A 33 6.06 10.44 -0.43
CA LEU A 33 6.09 9.09 -1.01
C LEU A 33 5.47 8.03 -0.08
N GLU A 34 5.72 8.14 1.23
CA GLU A 34 5.12 7.28 2.24
C GLU A 34 3.60 7.47 2.32
N ALA A 35 3.11 8.71 2.38
CA ALA A 35 1.68 9.00 2.36
C ALA A 35 0.99 8.44 1.10
N LYS A 36 1.64 8.51 -0.07
CA LYS A 36 1.14 7.90 -1.31
C LYS A 36 1.13 6.37 -1.24
N ALA A 37 2.14 5.75 -0.64
CA ALA A 37 2.18 4.31 -0.45
C ALA A 37 1.02 3.83 0.44
N CYS A 38 0.77 4.53 1.56
CA CYS A 38 -0.35 4.22 2.45
C CYS A 38 -1.71 4.37 1.76
N LEU A 39 -1.93 5.47 1.02
CA LEU A 39 -3.14 5.65 0.23
C LEU A 39 -3.33 4.53 -0.80
N GLN A 40 -2.26 4.14 -1.50
CA GLN A 40 -2.31 3.05 -2.48
C GLN A 40 -2.65 1.70 -1.81
N ALA A 41 -2.18 1.46 -0.58
CA ALA A 41 -2.51 0.26 0.19
C ALA A 41 -4.01 0.20 0.55
N ILE A 42 -4.59 1.33 0.96
CA ILE A 42 -6.02 1.42 1.27
C ILE A 42 -6.85 1.16 0.00
N ILE A 43 -6.56 1.87 -1.09
CA ILE A 43 -7.28 1.69 -2.37
C ILE A 43 -7.22 0.24 -2.83
N PHE A 44 -6.04 -0.38 -2.77
CA PHE A 44 -5.88 -1.79 -3.17
C PHE A 44 -6.69 -2.74 -2.27
N GLY A 45 -6.75 -2.47 -0.97
CA GLY A 45 -7.60 -3.23 -0.05
C GLY A 45 -9.09 -3.08 -0.38
N GLU A 46 -9.55 -1.85 -0.64
CA GLU A 46 -10.94 -1.57 -1.02
C GLU A 46 -11.32 -2.23 -2.36
N GLU A 47 -10.44 -2.18 -3.37
CA GLU A 47 -10.64 -2.85 -4.67
C GLU A 47 -10.76 -4.37 -4.55
N MET A 48 -10.17 -4.96 -3.49
CA MET A 48 -10.34 -6.38 -3.17
C MET A 48 -11.62 -6.70 -2.39
N GLY A 49 -12.39 -5.69 -2.03
CA GLY A 49 -13.63 -5.83 -1.27
C GLY A 49 -13.44 -5.85 0.26
N PHE A 50 -12.26 -5.54 0.77
CA PHE A 50 -12.06 -5.33 2.20
C PHE A 50 -12.69 -4.01 2.64
N ARG A 51 -13.39 -4.03 3.78
CA ARG A 51 -14.09 -2.85 4.34
C ARG A 51 -13.47 -2.34 5.63
N ASP A 52 -12.68 -3.18 6.28
CA ASP A 52 -11.96 -2.88 7.51
C ASP A 52 -10.49 -3.11 7.23
N LEU A 53 -9.75 -2.01 7.13
CA LEU A 53 -8.34 -1.97 6.74
C LEU A 53 -7.60 -1.10 7.75
N ILE A 54 -6.47 -1.59 8.21
CA ILE A 54 -5.51 -0.84 9.03
C ILE A 54 -4.23 -0.74 8.19
N ALA A 55 -3.78 0.48 7.93
CA ALA A 55 -2.49 0.76 7.33
C ALA A 55 -1.50 1.09 8.45
N GLU A 56 -0.36 0.41 8.45
CA GLU A 56 0.72 0.53 9.44
C GLU A 56 2.04 0.86 8.75
#